data_AF-A0A4C1U8K2-F1
#
_entry.id   AF-A0A4C1U8K2-F1
#
_cell.length_a   1.000
_cell.length_b   1.000
_cell.length_c   1.000
_cell.angle_alpha   90.00
_cell.angle_beta   90.00
_cell.angle_gamma   90.00
#
_symmetry.space_group_name_H-M   'P 1'
#
loop_
_entity.id
_entity.type
_entity.pdbx_description
1 polymer ?
#
loop_
_entity_poly.entity_id
_entity_poly.type
_entity_poly.pdbx_seq_one_letter_code
_entity_poly.pdbx_strand_id
1 'polypeptide(L)'
;MDELGTSSGKRRLPVNNPRLPKRPRGPINLLDSCNETLIESLIAEDSSGSEVDDIGNNFIPEISDHDTGTDTDISDNEATIQPQTQAGTISESSSEDDDVPLSRLGYYRGKNKYKWSKTPANRSSVRTPQHNIILRVPTSNLTENDGKEPYDLWKQYIDDDMLLEIITRTNSKLLEYISRFTNKDRPELQNVDMDELLAFIGLLMYSAVFKSNHEHADFIFATDGTGREVFRCVMSKNRFLCLLHCLRFDNAVDRAQRKETDKLAAISYIFNRFVSNCQRVYNISQYATVDEMLVPFRGRFFLMIYMPNKPAKYGLKLMCLCHAENGYFYNCYIYCGKGSDGESLTDEEKKFMVPTQAVLHLTQPLHGSNKNITCDNWFTSIQLIDALKQRGLTCVGTVKKNKREIPPEFLPAKTRQEG
;
A
#
# COMPACT_ATOMS: atom_id res chain seq x y z
N MET A 1 -50.94 -18.43 49.21
CA MET A 1 -51.74 -19.64 49.44
C MET A 1 -52.23 -20.10 48.08
N ASP A 2 -51.32 -20.28 47.12
CA ASP A 2 -50.40 -21.42 46.91
C ASP A 2 -51.13 -22.37 45.94
N GLU A 3 -50.62 -22.86 44.80
CA GLU A 3 -49.26 -23.23 44.36
C GLU A 3 -49.15 -23.03 42.83
N LEU A 4 -48.05 -22.46 42.30
CA LEU A 4 -46.94 -23.11 41.53
C LEU A 4 -47.42 -24.06 40.40
N GLY A 5 -47.08 -23.93 39.11
CA GLY A 5 -45.95 -23.32 38.43
C GLY A 5 -45.23 -24.38 37.57
N THR A 6 -45.26 -24.28 36.23
CA THR A 6 -44.20 -24.73 35.29
C THR A 6 -44.61 -24.47 33.83
N SER A 7 -43.94 -23.51 33.17
CA SER A 7 -43.84 -23.47 31.71
C SER A 7 -42.47 -22.90 31.35
N SER A 8 -41.75 -23.66 30.53
CA SER A 8 -40.32 -23.58 30.29
C SER A 8 -39.93 -22.40 29.38
N GLY A 9 -39.35 -21.35 29.96
CA GLY A 9 -38.58 -20.34 29.22
C GLY A 9 -37.09 -20.67 29.26
N LYS A 10 -36.51 -21.14 28.14
CA LYS A 10 -35.07 -21.30 27.98
C LYS A 10 -34.40 -19.90 27.97
N ARG A 11 -33.91 -19.43 29.11
CA ARG A 11 -32.94 -18.33 29.19
C ARG A 11 -31.57 -18.88 28.80
N ARG A 12 -30.94 -18.31 27.76
CA ARG A 12 -29.51 -18.50 27.50
C ARG A 12 -28.72 -17.77 28.59
N LEU A 13 -27.95 -18.52 29.36
CA LEU A 13 -26.96 -17.98 30.30
C LEU A 13 -25.79 -17.35 29.50
N PRO A 14 -25.16 -16.28 30.00
CA PRO A 14 -23.94 -15.74 29.40
C PRO A 14 -22.79 -16.72 29.64
N VAL A 15 -22.16 -17.18 28.56
CA VAL A 15 -20.94 -17.99 28.63
C VAL A 15 -19.80 -17.07 29.03
N ASN A 16 -19.46 -17.10 30.32
CA ASN A 16 -18.27 -16.47 30.88
C ASN A 16 -17.08 -17.37 30.51
N ASN A 17 -16.40 -17.08 29.40
CA ASN A 17 -15.16 -17.79 29.07
C ASN A 17 -14.02 -17.25 29.93
N PRO A 18 -13.34 -18.09 30.74
CA PRO A 18 -12.22 -17.63 31.57
C PRO A 18 -11.07 -17.17 30.67
N ARG A 19 -10.54 -15.97 30.93
CA ARG A 19 -9.26 -15.52 30.38
C ARG A 19 -8.20 -16.54 30.76
N LEU A 20 -7.60 -17.21 29.77
CA LEU A 20 -6.38 -17.99 30.01
C LEU A 20 -5.28 -17.05 30.54
N PRO A 21 -4.55 -17.43 31.60
CA PRO A 21 -3.48 -16.60 32.11
C PRO A 21 -2.39 -16.46 31.05
N LYS A 22 -1.83 -15.25 30.92
CA LYS A 22 -0.60 -15.02 30.16
C LYS A 22 0.45 -16.02 30.65
N ARG A 23 1.03 -16.81 29.74
CA ARG A 23 2.16 -17.68 30.09
C ARG A 23 3.27 -16.80 30.69
N PRO A 24 3.75 -17.08 31.91
CA PRO A 24 4.94 -16.41 32.41
C PRO A 24 6.11 -16.71 31.45
N ARG A 25 7.00 -15.74 31.26
CA ARG A 25 8.29 -16.00 30.58
C ARG A 25 8.98 -17.12 31.36
N GLY A 26 9.04 -18.31 30.77
CA GLY A 26 9.77 -19.43 31.34
C GLY A 26 11.27 -19.10 31.42
N PRO A 27 12.04 -19.87 32.21
CA PRO A 27 13.48 -19.70 32.25
C PRO A 27 14.07 -19.81 30.83
N ILE A 28 14.99 -18.91 30.48
CA ILE A 28 15.74 -18.98 29.22
C ILE A 28 16.65 -20.21 29.32
N ASN A 29 16.25 -21.31 28.68
CA ASN A 29 17.14 -22.45 28.51
C ASN A 29 18.25 -22.04 27.54
N LEU A 30 19.49 -21.98 28.03
CA LEU A 30 20.66 -21.70 27.20
C LEU A 30 20.89 -22.87 26.24
N LEU A 31 21.19 -22.54 24.98
CA LEU A 31 21.28 -23.51 23.89
C LEU A 31 22.75 -23.95 23.69
N ASP A 32 23.03 -25.23 23.94
CA ASP A 32 24.40 -25.80 23.85
C ASP A 32 24.89 -26.07 22.42
N SER A 33 23.99 -26.30 21.45
CA SER A 33 24.38 -26.55 20.06
C SER A 33 23.47 -25.85 19.04
N CYS A 34 24.03 -24.96 18.22
CA CYS A 34 23.40 -24.50 16.98
C CYS A 34 23.48 -25.61 15.93
N ASN A 35 22.52 -26.54 15.97
CA ASN A 35 22.24 -27.38 14.81
C ASN A 35 21.20 -26.67 13.95
N GLU A 36 21.23 -26.91 12.65
CA GLU A 36 20.31 -26.37 11.64
C GLU A 36 18.84 -26.35 12.09
N THR A 37 18.41 -27.43 12.72
CA THR A 37 17.07 -27.61 13.31
C THR A 37 16.72 -26.58 14.38
N LEU A 38 17.71 -26.00 15.05
CA LEU A 38 17.55 -24.99 16.10
C LEU A 38 17.38 -23.58 15.52
N ILE A 39 18.13 -23.21 14.48
CA ILE A 39 17.90 -21.94 13.78
C ILE A 39 16.52 -21.98 13.15
N GLU A 40 16.17 -23.09 12.50
CA GLU A 40 14.84 -23.31 11.95
C GLU A 40 13.75 -23.31 13.02
N SER A 41 13.98 -23.91 14.20
CA SER A 41 13.02 -23.85 15.30
C SER A 41 12.88 -22.45 15.87
N LEU A 42 13.95 -21.67 16.00
CA LEU A 42 13.91 -20.28 16.45
C LEU A 42 13.20 -19.37 15.43
N ILE A 43 13.43 -19.60 14.13
CA ILE A 43 12.68 -18.97 13.04
C ILE A 43 11.19 -19.32 13.15
N ALA A 44 10.87 -20.58 13.43
CA ALA A 44 9.49 -21.05 13.61
C ALA A 44 8.84 -20.47 14.89
N GLU A 45 9.58 -20.37 15.99
CA GLU A 45 9.11 -19.81 17.26
C GLU A 45 8.78 -18.32 17.13
N ASP A 46 9.65 -17.51 16.54
CA ASP A 46 9.37 -16.07 16.36
C ASP A 46 8.28 -15.83 15.29
N SER A 47 8.18 -16.69 14.27
CA SER A 47 7.05 -16.70 13.34
C SER A 47 5.70 -17.05 14.02
N SER A 48 5.75 -17.69 15.19
CA SER A 48 4.57 -18.19 15.91
C SER A 48 3.91 -17.19 16.87
N GLY A 49 4.46 -15.98 17.06
CA GLY A 49 3.70 -14.88 17.68
C GLY A 49 4.33 -14.12 18.84
N SER A 50 5.66 -14.12 19.02
CA SER A 50 6.29 -13.41 20.15
C SER A 50 6.58 -11.92 19.86
N GLU A 51 6.86 -11.55 18.60
CA GLU A 51 7.19 -10.17 18.18
C GLU A 51 6.17 -9.52 17.24
N VAL A 52 5.30 -10.32 16.63
CA VAL A 52 4.15 -9.81 15.86
C VAL A 52 3.00 -9.54 16.81
N ASP A 53 2.33 -8.40 16.59
CA ASP A 53 1.22 -7.92 17.41
C ASP A 53 0.28 -9.07 17.79
N ASP A 54 -0.18 -9.10 19.05
CA ASP A 54 -1.13 -10.09 19.58
C ASP A 54 -2.50 -9.88 18.89
N ILE A 55 -2.56 -10.25 17.60
CA ILE A 55 -3.78 -10.28 16.82
C ILE A 55 -4.49 -11.53 17.31
N GLY A 56 -5.35 -11.34 18.32
CA GLY A 56 -6.07 -12.42 18.97
C GLY A 56 -6.69 -13.38 17.95
N ASN A 57 -6.91 -14.64 18.36
CA ASN A 57 -7.24 -15.78 17.49
C ASN A 57 -8.39 -15.61 16.47
N ASN A 58 -9.14 -14.50 16.50
CA ASN A 58 -10.24 -14.16 15.60
C ASN A 58 -9.90 -13.03 14.60
N PHE A 59 -8.63 -12.80 14.24
CA PHE A 59 -8.30 -11.81 13.23
C PHE A 59 -8.91 -12.18 11.86
N ILE A 60 -9.79 -11.31 11.36
CA ILE A 60 -10.36 -11.40 10.02
C ILE A 60 -9.70 -10.31 9.17
N PRO A 61 -8.99 -10.67 8.09
CA PRO A 61 -8.35 -9.69 7.22
C PRO A 61 -9.41 -8.79 6.58
N GLU A 62 -9.11 -7.50 6.46
CA GLU A 62 -10.00 -6.55 5.78
C GLU A 62 -10.11 -6.92 4.30
N ILE A 63 -11.33 -6.90 3.75
CA ILE A 63 -11.58 -7.18 2.33
C ILE A 63 -11.40 -5.87 1.57
N SER A 64 -10.60 -5.89 0.50
CA SER A 64 -10.39 -4.70 -0.32
C SER A 64 -11.67 -4.29 -1.06
N ASP A 65 -12.11 -3.05 -0.85
CA ASP A 65 -13.24 -2.44 -1.57
C ASP A 65 -12.96 -2.21 -3.07
N HIS A 66 -11.72 -2.40 -3.54
CA HIS A 66 -11.39 -2.37 -4.98
C HIS A 66 -11.92 -3.59 -5.72
N ASP A 67 -12.03 -4.72 -5.02
CA ASP A 67 -12.23 -6.04 -5.62
C ASP A 67 -13.66 -6.57 -5.47
N THR A 68 -14.53 -5.80 -4.80
CA THR A 68 -15.96 -6.10 -4.72
C THR A 68 -16.58 -5.79 -6.08
N GLY A 69 -16.62 -6.80 -6.95
CA GLY A 69 -17.36 -6.78 -8.22
C GLY A 69 -18.89 -6.64 -8.07
N THR A 70 -19.36 -6.36 -6.85
CA THR A 70 -20.73 -5.94 -6.58
C THR A 70 -20.83 -4.43 -6.80
N ASP A 71 -21.81 -4.02 -7.60
CA ASP A 71 -22.30 -2.63 -7.74
C ASP A 71 -22.90 -2.11 -6.39
N THR A 72 -22.30 -2.46 -5.25
CA THR A 72 -22.71 -2.02 -3.92
C THR A 72 -22.24 -0.59 -3.73
N ASP A 73 -23.22 0.27 -3.48
CA ASP A 73 -23.05 1.68 -3.16
C ASP A 73 -21.95 1.84 -2.10
N ILE A 74 -20.84 2.48 -2.46
CA ILE A 74 -20.05 3.19 -1.45
C ILE A 74 -21.03 4.22 -0.91
N SER A 75 -21.57 3.98 0.28
CA SER A 75 -22.53 4.87 0.91
C SER A 75 -21.90 6.27 0.98
N ASP A 76 -22.42 7.18 0.17
CA ASP A 76 -22.18 8.61 0.30
C ASP A 76 -22.79 9.05 1.65
N ASN A 77 -22.08 8.79 2.74
CA ASN A 77 -22.37 9.43 4.02
C ASN A 77 -21.86 10.87 3.94
N GLU A 78 -22.56 11.70 3.16
CA GLU A 78 -22.57 13.12 3.41
C GLU A 78 -23.16 13.33 4.81
N ALA A 79 -22.32 13.81 5.73
CA ALA A 79 -22.81 14.32 6.99
C ALA A 79 -23.80 15.44 6.69
N THR A 80 -25.06 15.22 7.03
CA THR A 80 -26.13 16.21 6.98
C THR A 80 -25.71 17.46 7.74
N ILE A 81 -25.25 18.48 7.02
CA ILE A 81 -25.17 19.85 7.54
C ILE A 81 -26.63 20.29 7.68
N GLN A 82 -27.16 20.23 8.90
CA GLN A 82 -28.45 20.83 9.23
C GLN A 82 -28.33 22.35 8.98
N PRO A 83 -29.15 22.94 8.10
CA PRO A 83 -29.26 24.39 8.03
C PRO A 83 -29.97 24.84 9.30
N GLN A 84 -29.31 25.68 10.10
CA GLN A 84 -29.99 26.43 11.15
C GLN A 84 -31.11 27.24 10.51
N THR A 85 -32.35 26.90 10.87
CA THR A 85 -33.55 27.66 10.56
C THR A 85 -33.44 29.08 11.09
N GLN A 86 -33.24 30.05 10.20
CA GLN A 86 -33.85 31.36 10.34
C GLN A 86 -34.94 31.49 9.29
N ALA A 87 -36.16 31.69 9.77
CA ALA A 87 -37.34 31.89 8.95
C ALA A 87 -37.18 33.17 8.11
N GLY A 88 -36.90 32.97 6.82
CA GLY A 88 -37.02 33.97 5.78
C GLY A 88 -37.72 33.31 4.60
N THR A 89 -38.87 33.85 4.21
CA THR A 89 -39.67 33.40 3.07
C THR A 89 -38.82 33.40 1.80
N ILE A 90 -38.35 32.23 1.36
CA ILE A 90 -37.69 32.06 0.07
C ILE A 90 -38.77 31.73 -0.94
N SER A 91 -39.05 32.70 -1.81
CA SER A 91 -39.82 32.53 -3.04
C SER A 91 -39.22 31.39 -3.86
N GLU A 92 -40.03 30.38 -4.20
CA GLU A 92 -39.74 29.43 -5.27
C GLU A 92 -39.54 30.21 -6.58
N SER A 93 -38.28 30.44 -6.95
CA SER A 93 -37.96 30.80 -8.34
C SER A 93 -37.92 29.49 -9.13
N SER A 94 -39.05 29.16 -9.75
CA SER A 94 -39.12 28.17 -10.82
C SER A 94 -38.11 28.56 -11.89
N SER A 95 -37.08 27.75 -12.09
CA SER A 95 -36.18 27.94 -13.23
C SER A 95 -36.98 27.74 -14.52
N GLU A 96 -37.03 28.77 -15.36
CA GLU A 96 -37.72 28.79 -16.68
C GLU A 96 -37.18 27.75 -17.70
N ASP A 97 -36.26 26.89 -17.28
CA ASP A 97 -35.58 25.88 -18.10
C ASP A 97 -36.28 24.50 -18.05
N ASP A 98 -37.32 24.33 -17.23
CA ASP A 98 -38.06 23.05 -17.09
C ASP A 98 -39.09 22.82 -18.21
N ASP A 99 -39.44 23.85 -19.01
CA ASP A 99 -40.41 23.79 -20.12
C ASP A 99 -39.77 23.66 -21.51
N VAL A 100 -38.43 23.53 -21.59
CA VAL A 100 -37.72 23.38 -22.86
C VAL A 100 -37.61 21.89 -23.22
N PRO A 101 -38.06 21.46 -24.43
CA PRO A 101 -37.88 20.08 -24.87
C PRO A 101 -36.40 19.66 -24.76
N LEU A 102 -36.11 18.48 -24.18
CA LEU A 102 -34.74 17.94 -24.02
C LEU A 102 -33.92 17.93 -25.34
N SER A 103 -34.61 17.92 -26.49
CA SER A 103 -34.04 18.03 -27.83
C SER A 103 -33.41 19.40 -28.15
N ARG A 104 -33.82 20.48 -27.47
CA ARG A 104 -33.30 21.85 -27.66
C ARG A 104 -32.16 22.24 -26.70
N LEU A 105 -31.91 21.44 -25.66
CA LEU A 105 -30.81 21.70 -24.74
C LEU A 105 -29.46 21.32 -25.38
N GLY A 106 -28.48 22.22 -25.34
CA GLY A 106 -27.11 22.00 -25.84
C GLY A 106 -26.24 21.06 -24.98
N TYR A 107 -26.87 20.31 -24.08
CA TYR A 107 -26.20 19.46 -23.09
C TYR A 107 -27.06 18.23 -22.74
N TYR A 108 -26.42 17.15 -22.29
CA TYR A 108 -27.05 16.02 -21.60
C TYR A 108 -27.03 16.26 -20.08
N ARG A 109 -27.90 15.59 -19.32
CA ARG A 109 -27.94 15.68 -17.86
C ARG A 109 -27.81 14.30 -17.21
N GLY A 110 -26.94 14.20 -16.20
CA GLY A 110 -26.92 13.09 -15.26
C GLY A 110 -28.11 13.11 -14.29
N LYS A 111 -28.29 12.03 -13.54
CA LYS A 111 -29.32 11.90 -12.48
C LYS A 111 -29.19 12.98 -11.39
N ASN A 112 -27.97 13.43 -11.10
CA ASN A 112 -27.70 14.52 -10.17
C ASN A 112 -27.71 15.91 -10.83
N LYS A 113 -28.29 16.04 -12.03
CA LYS A 113 -28.35 17.27 -12.84
C LYS A 113 -26.98 17.76 -13.36
N TYR A 114 -25.90 16.98 -13.22
CA TYR A 114 -24.61 17.31 -13.82
C TYR A 114 -24.72 17.44 -15.35
N LYS A 115 -24.17 18.52 -15.91
CA LYS A 115 -24.34 18.88 -17.32
C LYS A 115 -23.15 18.40 -18.16
N TRP A 116 -23.43 17.63 -19.21
CA TRP A 116 -22.46 17.22 -20.22
C TRP A 116 -22.71 17.98 -21.51
N SER A 117 -21.73 18.73 -22.02
CA SER A 117 -21.91 19.44 -23.29
C SER A 117 -22.15 18.48 -24.46
N LYS A 118 -23.19 18.73 -25.27
CA LYS A 118 -23.38 18.04 -26.56
C LYS A 118 -22.40 18.56 -27.61
N THR A 119 -22.07 19.84 -27.50
CA THR A 119 -21.08 20.47 -28.37
C THR A 119 -19.70 20.02 -27.90
N PRO A 120 -18.90 19.39 -28.78
CA PRO A 120 -17.50 19.14 -28.44
C PRO A 120 -16.85 20.48 -28.08
N ALA A 121 -15.91 20.47 -27.13
CA ALA A 121 -15.12 21.66 -26.84
C ALA A 121 -14.58 22.19 -28.18
N ASN A 122 -14.78 23.49 -28.45
CA ASN A 122 -14.33 24.13 -29.68
C ASN A 122 -12.81 23.93 -29.79
N ARG A 123 -12.42 22.85 -30.47
CA ARG A 123 -11.09 22.69 -31.05
C ARG A 123 -11.10 23.58 -32.27
N SER A 124 -11.16 24.90 -32.06
CA SER A 124 -10.68 25.80 -33.09
C SER A 124 -9.32 25.24 -33.51
N SER A 125 -9.07 25.18 -34.82
CA SER A 125 -7.87 24.63 -35.47
C SER A 125 -6.61 25.45 -35.12
N VAL A 126 -6.45 25.73 -33.85
CA VAL A 126 -5.40 26.48 -33.20
C VAL A 126 -4.46 25.41 -32.71
N ARG A 127 -3.29 25.36 -33.33
CA ARG A 127 -2.11 24.63 -32.85
C ARG A 127 -2.09 24.69 -31.32
N THR A 128 -2.01 23.53 -30.66
CA THR A 128 -1.90 23.45 -29.20
C THR A 128 -0.88 24.50 -28.74
N PRO A 129 -1.27 25.50 -27.94
CA PRO A 129 -0.36 26.55 -27.51
C PRO A 129 0.90 25.93 -26.92
N GLN A 130 2.08 26.50 -27.18
CA GLN A 130 3.36 25.89 -26.76
C GLN A 130 3.42 25.62 -25.25
N HIS A 131 2.79 26.47 -24.44
CA HIS A 131 2.68 26.27 -22.99
C HIS A 131 1.80 25.07 -22.57
N ASN A 132 0.94 24.59 -23.48
CA ASN A 132 0.10 23.39 -23.31
C ASN A 132 0.77 22.13 -23.90
N ILE A 133 1.89 22.28 -24.61
CA ILE A 133 2.68 21.15 -25.12
C ILE A 133 3.73 20.80 -24.06
N ILE A 134 3.43 19.80 -23.23
CA ILE A 134 4.34 19.34 -22.19
C ILE A 134 5.30 18.32 -22.83
N LEU A 135 6.28 18.74 -23.61
CA LEU A 135 7.34 17.83 -24.06
C LEU A 135 8.38 17.64 -22.96
N ARG A 136 7.96 17.10 -21.81
CA ARG A 136 8.90 16.70 -20.76
C ARG A 136 9.37 15.30 -21.07
N VAL A 137 10.52 15.20 -21.72
CA VAL A 137 11.27 13.94 -21.79
C VAL A 137 11.54 13.52 -20.35
N PRO A 138 11.34 12.23 -19.98
CA PRO A 138 11.75 11.80 -18.67
C PRO A 138 13.24 12.06 -18.49
N THR A 139 13.62 12.62 -17.35
CA THR A 139 15.00 13.00 -17.07
C THR A 139 15.47 12.33 -15.80
N SER A 140 16.67 11.77 -15.86
CA SER A 140 17.38 11.40 -14.65
C SER A 140 17.92 12.67 -14.00
N ASN A 141 17.80 12.77 -12.68
CA ASN A 141 18.43 13.82 -11.90
C ASN A 141 19.86 13.42 -11.47
N LEU A 142 20.35 12.27 -11.93
CA LEU A 142 21.70 11.81 -11.66
C LEU A 142 22.72 12.66 -12.42
N THR A 143 23.84 12.90 -11.77
CA THR A 143 24.96 13.69 -12.25
C THR A 143 26.12 12.78 -12.64
N GLU A 144 27.17 13.35 -13.24
CA GLU A 144 28.39 12.60 -13.57
C GLU A 144 29.09 12.00 -12.34
N ASN A 145 28.84 12.57 -11.15
CA ASN A 145 29.41 12.09 -9.89
C ASN A 145 28.69 10.85 -9.32
N ASP A 146 27.48 10.56 -9.80
CA ASP A 146 26.64 9.48 -9.26
C ASP A 146 27.00 8.10 -9.82
N GLY A 147 28.05 8.02 -10.66
CA GLY A 147 28.45 6.79 -11.32
C GLY A 147 27.47 6.35 -12.40
N LYS A 148 27.89 5.38 -13.20
CA LYS A 148 27.07 4.80 -14.29
C LYS A 148 26.98 3.28 -14.21
N GLU A 149 27.71 2.66 -13.28
CA GLU A 149 27.64 1.23 -13.08
C GLU A 149 26.32 0.85 -12.38
N PRO A 150 25.76 -0.34 -12.64
CA PRO A 150 24.49 -0.75 -12.03
C PRO A 150 24.45 -0.65 -10.51
N TYR A 151 25.59 -0.85 -9.84
CA TYR A 151 25.70 -0.73 -8.39
C TYR A 151 25.61 0.72 -7.91
N ASP A 152 26.24 1.66 -8.63
CA ASP A 152 26.16 3.08 -8.31
C ASP A 152 24.71 3.57 -8.42
N LEU A 153 24.03 3.14 -9.48
CA LEU A 153 22.61 3.44 -9.69
C LEU A 153 21.73 2.82 -8.59
N TRP A 154 22.01 1.59 -8.16
CA TRP A 154 21.27 0.94 -7.09
C TRP A 154 21.39 1.69 -5.76
N LYS A 155 22.58 2.20 -5.42
CA LYS A 155 22.82 3.03 -4.22
C LYS A 155 22.02 4.32 -4.18
N GLN A 156 21.58 4.82 -5.33
CA GLN A 156 20.75 6.02 -5.38
C GLN A 156 19.35 5.77 -4.80
N TYR A 157 18.90 4.51 -4.78
CA TYR A 157 17.61 4.09 -4.22
C TYR A 157 17.74 3.61 -2.77
N ILE A 158 18.76 2.81 -2.51
CA ILE A 158 19.10 2.27 -1.19
C ILE A 158 20.42 2.89 -0.76
N ASP A 159 20.33 4.03 -0.08
CA ASP A 159 21.49 4.83 0.29
C ASP A 159 22.21 4.31 1.54
N ASP A 160 23.40 4.85 1.78
CA ASP A 160 24.27 4.43 2.88
C ASP A 160 23.60 4.61 4.25
N ASP A 161 22.77 5.62 4.46
CA ASP A 161 22.07 5.82 5.73
C ASP A 161 21.00 4.75 5.97
N MET A 162 20.29 4.30 4.91
CA MET A 162 19.38 3.16 5.00
C MET A 162 20.15 1.90 5.38
N LEU A 163 21.30 1.65 4.73
CA LEU A 163 22.12 0.47 5.00
C LEU A 163 22.71 0.51 6.42
N LEU A 164 23.23 1.65 6.86
CA LEU A 164 23.76 1.83 8.22
C LEU A 164 22.69 1.65 9.29
N GLU A 165 21.46 2.12 9.04
CA GLU A 165 20.34 1.87 9.94
C GLU A 165 20.04 0.35 10.00
N ILE A 166 19.94 -0.32 8.86
CA ILE A 166 19.72 -1.79 8.81
C ILE A 166 20.81 -2.53 9.58
N ILE A 167 22.09 -2.19 9.38
CA ILE A 167 23.22 -2.78 10.10
C ILE A 167 23.05 -2.56 11.61
N THR A 168 22.80 -1.33 12.03
CA THR A 168 22.69 -0.96 13.45
C THR A 168 21.57 -1.72 14.15
N ARG A 169 20.40 -1.84 13.49
CA ARG A 169 19.23 -2.53 14.06
C ARG A 169 19.39 -4.05 14.01
N THR A 170 19.96 -4.58 12.94
CA THR A 170 20.27 -6.01 12.81
C THR A 170 21.31 -6.45 13.86
N ASN A 171 22.36 -5.66 14.09
CA ASN A 171 23.35 -5.94 15.14
C ASN A 171 22.76 -5.87 16.55
N SER A 172 21.87 -4.92 16.81
CA SER A 172 21.10 -4.90 18.07
C SER A 172 20.31 -6.20 18.28
N LYS A 173 19.66 -6.71 17.22
CA LYS A 173 18.91 -7.97 17.29
C LYS A 173 19.82 -9.18 17.41
N LEU A 174 20.96 -9.19 16.74
CA LEU A 174 21.98 -10.23 16.87
C LEU A 174 22.46 -10.34 18.31
N LEU A 175 22.73 -9.23 19.01
CA LEU A 175 23.12 -9.27 20.43
C LEU A 175 22.08 -9.96 21.32
N GLU A 176 20.79 -9.70 21.10
CA GLU A 176 19.71 -10.43 21.78
C GLU A 176 19.70 -11.92 21.41
N TYR A 177 19.87 -12.23 20.13
CA TYR A 177 19.85 -13.60 19.62
C TYR A 177 21.02 -14.42 20.18
N ILE A 178 22.24 -13.86 20.18
CA ILE A 178 23.46 -14.44 20.76
C ILE A 178 23.28 -14.81 22.23
N SER A 179 22.52 -14.01 22.98
CA SER A 179 22.29 -14.26 24.41
C SER A 179 21.60 -15.60 24.70
N ARG A 180 20.94 -16.20 23.70
CA ARG A 180 20.28 -17.51 23.81
C ARG A 180 21.24 -18.69 23.69
N PHE A 181 22.49 -18.47 23.27
CA PHE A 181 23.49 -19.52 23.04
C PHE A 181 24.51 -19.60 24.18
N THR A 182 24.87 -20.83 24.55
CA THR A 182 25.94 -21.09 25.53
C THR A 182 27.30 -20.70 24.95
N ASN A 183 27.62 -21.17 23.74
CA ASN A 183 28.81 -20.75 23.00
C ASN A 183 28.47 -19.58 22.06
N LYS A 184 28.95 -18.39 22.43
CA LYS A 184 28.75 -17.13 21.72
C LYS A 184 29.86 -16.85 20.69
N ASP A 185 31.00 -17.51 20.81
CA ASP A 185 32.14 -17.35 19.91
C ASP A 185 31.97 -18.24 18.68
N ARG A 186 30.97 -17.87 17.86
CA ARG A 186 30.62 -18.58 16.62
C ARG A 186 30.67 -17.60 15.45
N PRO A 187 31.23 -17.99 14.29
CA PRO A 187 31.30 -17.11 13.13
C PRO A 187 29.93 -16.62 12.65
N GLU A 188 28.91 -17.48 12.68
CA GLU A 188 27.56 -17.14 12.23
C GLU A 188 26.83 -16.13 13.13
N LEU A 189 27.35 -15.90 14.33
CA LEU A 189 26.77 -15.05 15.37
C LEU A 189 27.44 -13.67 15.48
N GLN A 190 28.44 -13.37 14.64
CA GLN A 190 29.15 -12.09 14.71
C GLN A 190 28.29 -10.92 14.21
N ASN A 191 28.71 -9.70 14.55
CA ASN A 191 28.09 -8.49 14.00
C ASN A 191 28.25 -8.45 12.47
N VAL A 192 27.25 -7.87 11.81
CA VAL A 192 27.23 -7.56 10.38
C VAL A 192 27.95 -6.24 10.14
N ASP A 193 28.72 -6.19 9.05
CA ASP A 193 29.27 -4.97 8.49
C ASP A 193 28.62 -4.63 7.13
N MET A 194 29.13 -3.56 6.49
CA MET A 194 28.58 -3.09 5.22
C MET A 194 28.77 -4.10 4.09
N ASP A 195 29.96 -4.71 3.99
CA ASP A 195 30.28 -5.65 2.93
C ASP A 195 29.42 -6.91 3.03
N GLU A 196 29.24 -7.42 4.26
CA GLU A 196 28.41 -8.59 4.50
C GLU A 196 26.92 -8.31 4.26
N LEU A 197 26.39 -7.15 4.66
CA LEU A 197 25.01 -6.78 4.36
C LEU A 197 24.77 -6.70 2.86
N LEU A 198 25.67 -6.06 2.12
CA LEU A 198 25.58 -5.96 0.66
C LEU A 198 25.68 -7.34 0.00
N ALA A 199 26.56 -8.20 0.49
CA ALA A 199 26.68 -9.58 0.02
C ALA A 199 25.38 -10.37 0.27
N PHE A 200 24.78 -10.22 1.46
CA PHE A 200 23.49 -10.83 1.80
C PHE A 200 22.36 -10.36 0.87
N ILE A 201 22.24 -9.04 0.66
CA ILE A 201 21.26 -8.46 -0.28
C ILE A 201 21.52 -8.98 -1.71
N GLY A 202 22.78 -9.07 -2.13
CA GLY A 202 23.17 -9.66 -3.40
C GLY A 202 22.67 -11.10 -3.57
N LEU A 203 22.78 -11.93 -2.53
CA LEU A 203 22.22 -13.29 -2.54
C LEU A 203 20.69 -13.31 -2.65
N LEU A 204 19.98 -12.36 -2.01
CA LEU A 204 18.53 -12.19 -2.19
C LEU A 204 18.16 -11.77 -3.61
N MET A 205 19.00 -10.97 -4.28
CA MET A 205 18.80 -10.64 -5.69
C MET A 205 19.07 -11.85 -6.59
N TYR A 206 20.11 -12.65 -6.29
CA TYR A 206 20.40 -13.88 -7.03
C TYR A 206 19.29 -14.91 -6.90
N SER A 207 18.63 -15.05 -5.73
CA SER A 207 17.50 -15.97 -5.60
C SER A 207 16.35 -15.60 -6.56
N ALA A 208 16.12 -14.30 -6.78
CA ALA A 208 15.16 -13.84 -7.77
C ALA A 208 15.61 -14.15 -9.21
N VAL A 209 16.88 -13.92 -9.55
CA VAL A 209 17.44 -14.25 -10.88
C VAL A 209 17.30 -15.75 -11.20
N PHE A 210 17.58 -16.61 -10.21
CA PHE A 210 17.43 -18.06 -10.35
C PHE A 210 15.99 -18.56 -10.22
N LYS A 211 15.02 -17.69 -9.91
CA LYS A 211 13.63 -18.02 -9.60
C LYS A 211 13.49 -19.03 -8.44
N SER A 212 14.37 -18.90 -7.45
CA SER A 212 14.48 -19.78 -6.26
C SER A 212 13.85 -19.19 -5.01
N ASN A 213 13.00 -18.19 -5.14
CA ASN A 213 12.35 -17.50 -4.02
C ASN A 213 11.49 -18.41 -3.13
N HIS A 214 11.14 -19.60 -3.61
CA HIS A 214 10.34 -20.60 -2.90
C HIS A 214 11.09 -21.92 -2.68
N GLU A 215 12.39 -21.95 -3.02
CA GLU A 215 13.23 -23.12 -2.84
C GLU A 215 13.77 -23.16 -1.41
N HIS A 216 13.82 -24.35 -0.80
CA HIS A 216 14.38 -24.50 0.54
C HIS A 216 15.87 -24.12 0.54
N ALA A 217 16.35 -23.51 1.63
CA ALA A 217 17.74 -23.11 1.75
C ALA A 217 18.70 -24.30 1.56
N ASP A 218 18.31 -25.51 1.96
CA ASP A 218 19.16 -26.71 1.79
C ASP A 218 19.47 -27.02 0.34
N PHE A 219 18.50 -26.87 -0.56
CA PHE A 219 18.72 -27.08 -1.98
C PHE A 219 19.56 -25.95 -2.57
N ILE A 220 19.31 -24.71 -2.17
CA ILE A 220 20.11 -23.55 -2.62
C ILE A 220 21.58 -23.71 -2.21
N PHE A 221 21.84 -24.20 -1.00
CA PHE A 221 23.18 -24.35 -0.42
C PHE A 221 23.77 -25.77 -0.55
N ALA A 222 23.14 -26.67 -1.33
CA ALA A 222 23.58 -28.05 -1.46
C ALA A 222 25.00 -28.15 -2.04
N THR A 223 25.76 -29.15 -1.56
CA THR A 223 27.16 -29.41 -1.94
C THR A 223 27.33 -30.60 -2.88
N ASP A 224 26.25 -31.30 -3.21
CA ASP A 224 26.21 -32.49 -4.07
C ASP A 224 26.20 -32.16 -5.58
N GLY A 225 26.39 -30.89 -5.93
CA GLY A 225 26.32 -30.39 -7.30
C GLY A 225 24.94 -29.89 -7.74
N THR A 226 23.90 -30.04 -6.92
CA THR A 226 22.56 -29.53 -7.22
C THR A 226 22.33 -28.09 -6.74
N GLY A 227 23.15 -27.62 -5.80
CA GLY A 227 23.07 -26.28 -5.22
C GLY A 227 23.72 -25.18 -6.06
N ARG A 228 23.57 -23.94 -5.59
CA ARG A 228 24.08 -22.74 -6.27
C ARG A 228 25.40 -22.30 -5.63
N GLU A 229 26.49 -22.51 -6.36
CA GLU A 229 27.84 -22.30 -5.83
C GLU A 229 28.06 -20.88 -5.30
N VAL A 230 27.50 -19.87 -5.98
CA VAL A 230 27.60 -18.47 -5.57
C VAL A 230 27.14 -18.23 -4.12
N PHE A 231 26.11 -18.93 -3.65
CA PHE A 231 25.60 -18.76 -2.29
C PHE A 231 26.65 -19.20 -1.25
N ARG A 232 27.19 -20.41 -1.41
CA ARG A 232 28.20 -20.97 -0.50
C ARG A 232 29.59 -20.33 -0.63
N CYS A 233 29.90 -19.74 -1.79
CA CYS A 233 31.11 -18.96 -1.99
C CYS A 233 31.05 -17.58 -1.32
N VAL A 234 29.84 -17.04 -1.11
CA VAL A 234 29.63 -15.72 -0.49
C VAL A 234 29.50 -15.83 1.03
N MET A 235 28.65 -16.74 1.53
CA MET A 235 28.50 -16.98 2.98
C MET A 235 28.00 -18.40 3.27
N SER A 236 28.12 -18.84 4.53
CA SER A 236 27.58 -20.14 4.94
C SER A 236 26.04 -20.11 5.01
N LYS A 237 25.39 -21.28 4.83
CA LYS A 237 23.94 -21.44 5.00
C LYS A 237 23.47 -20.93 6.37
N ASN A 238 24.18 -21.29 7.43
CA ASN A 238 23.85 -20.89 8.80
C ASN A 238 23.92 -19.38 9.00
N ARG A 239 24.93 -18.72 8.42
CA ARG A 239 25.03 -17.25 8.46
C ARG A 239 23.88 -16.61 7.68
N PHE A 240 23.61 -17.09 6.47
CA PHE A 240 22.48 -16.59 5.66
C PHE A 240 21.14 -16.69 6.41
N LEU A 241 20.84 -17.84 7.04
CA LEU A 241 19.62 -18.02 7.83
C LEU A 241 19.60 -17.15 9.09
N CYS A 242 20.74 -16.98 9.77
CA CYS A 242 20.86 -16.10 10.92
C CYS A 242 20.57 -14.63 10.54
N LEU A 243 21.12 -14.15 9.42
CA LEU A 243 20.85 -12.80 8.91
C LEU A 243 19.38 -12.64 8.50
N LEU A 244 18.82 -13.62 7.78
CA LEU A 244 17.41 -13.61 7.39
C LEU A 244 16.48 -13.50 8.61
N HIS A 245 16.85 -14.14 9.71
CA HIS A 245 16.10 -14.08 10.98
C HIS A 245 16.30 -12.76 11.75
N CYS A 246 17.54 -12.26 11.82
CA CYS A 246 17.89 -11.11 12.64
C CYS A 246 17.73 -9.75 11.93
N LEU A 247 17.46 -9.73 10.63
CA LEU A 247 17.28 -8.50 9.85
C LEU A 247 16.23 -7.60 10.50
N ARG A 248 16.58 -6.34 10.78
CA ARG A 248 15.67 -5.33 11.36
C ARG A 248 15.86 -3.98 10.66
N PHE A 249 14.80 -3.17 10.69
CA PHE A 249 14.69 -1.91 9.95
C PHE A 249 14.37 -0.71 10.84
N ASP A 250 14.23 -0.91 12.16
CA ASP A 250 13.91 0.15 13.11
C ASP A 250 14.43 -0.17 14.53
N ASN A 251 14.32 0.82 15.41
CA ASN A 251 14.64 0.69 16.82
C ASN A 251 13.50 0.03 17.62
N ALA A 252 13.72 -1.19 18.12
CA ALA A 252 12.72 -1.90 18.92
C ALA A 252 12.39 -1.22 20.26
N VAL A 253 13.32 -0.44 20.83
CA VAL A 253 13.18 0.18 22.16
C VAL A 253 12.06 1.22 22.18
N ASP A 254 11.97 2.06 21.15
CA ASP A 254 10.97 3.13 21.04
C ASP A 254 9.77 2.77 20.16
N ARG A 255 9.82 1.61 19.47
CA ARG A 255 8.78 1.17 18.53
C ARG A 255 7.39 1.19 19.14
N ALA A 256 7.25 0.74 20.39
CA ALA A 256 5.95 0.69 21.06
C ALA A 256 5.29 2.08 21.17
N GLN A 257 6.09 3.10 21.47
CA GLN A 257 5.63 4.49 21.52
C GLN A 257 5.33 5.03 20.12
N ARG A 258 6.21 4.78 19.14
CA ARG A 258 5.99 5.24 17.76
C ARG A 258 4.75 4.62 17.13
N LYS A 259 4.39 3.38 17.47
CA LYS A 259 3.16 2.70 17.01
C LYS A 259 1.87 3.44 17.36
N GLU A 260 1.88 4.34 18.35
CA GLU A 260 0.72 5.16 18.69
C GLU A 260 0.33 6.10 17.56
N THR A 261 1.29 6.56 16.77
CA THR A 261 1.09 7.49 15.64
C THR A 261 1.43 6.87 14.29
N ASP A 262 2.35 5.92 14.24
CA ASP A 262 2.84 5.27 13.04
C ASP A 262 2.67 3.75 13.12
N LYS A 263 1.59 3.23 12.52
CA LYS A 263 1.29 1.79 12.49
C LYS A 263 2.37 0.97 11.78
N LEU A 264 3.21 1.60 10.96
CA LEU A 264 4.30 0.99 10.20
C LEU A 264 5.67 1.25 10.83
N ALA A 265 5.71 1.68 12.10
CA ALA A 265 6.94 2.00 12.85
C ALA A 265 8.11 1.03 12.63
N ALA A 266 7.83 -0.26 12.40
CA ALA A 266 8.84 -1.28 12.11
C ALA A 266 9.61 -1.10 10.79
N ILE A 267 9.12 -0.29 9.84
CA ILE A 267 9.69 -0.14 8.49
C ILE A 267 9.62 1.30 7.95
N SER A 268 8.81 2.20 8.53
CA SER A 268 8.51 3.52 7.98
C SER A 268 9.72 4.35 7.58
N TYR A 269 10.80 4.35 8.39
CA TYR A 269 12.01 5.09 8.07
C TYR A 269 12.61 4.64 6.72
N ILE A 270 12.84 3.34 6.58
CA ILE A 270 13.41 2.74 5.37
C ILE A 270 12.47 2.93 4.17
N PHE A 271 11.16 2.69 4.37
CA PHE A 271 10.16 2.81 3.30
C PHE A 271 10.03 4.25 2.79
N ASN A 272 9.86 5.22 3.68
CA ASN A 272 9.70 6.63 3.30
C ASN A 272 10.96 7.18 2.62
N ARG A 273 12.13 6.74 3.10
CA ARG A 273 13.41 7.13 2.50
C ARG A 273 13.59 6.54 1.10
N PHE A 274 13.25 5.26 0.92
CA PHE A 274 13.23 4.62 -0.40
C PHE A 274 12.32 5.38 -1.38
N VAL A 275 11.08 5.70 -0.97
CA VAL A 275 10.13 6.45 -1.81
C VAL A 275 10.66 7.84 -2.14
N SER A 276 11.23 8.55 -1.17
CA SER A 276 11.88 9.86 -1.39
C SER A 276 13.02 9.76 -2.40
N ASN A 277 13.86 8.73 -2.30
CA ASN A 277 14.92 8.47 -3.26
C ASN A 277 14.38 8.19 -4.67
N CYS A 278 13.31 7.40 -4.80
CA CYS A 278 12.64 7.19 -6.09
C CYS A 278 12.20 8.50 -6.76
N GLN A 279 11.64 9.44 -5.98
CA GLN A 279 11.23 10.76 -6.49
C GLN A 279 12.42 11.64 -6.83
N ARG A 280 13.48 11.59 -6.02
CA ARG A 280 14.70 12.37 -6.20
C ARG A 280 15.46 11.96 -7.45
N VAL A 281 15.59 10.66 -7.73
CA VAL A 281 16.46 10.13 -8.78
C VAL A 281 15.92 10.37 -10.19
N TYR A 282 14.59 10.40 -10.35
CA TYR A 282 13.97 10.39 -11.68
C TYR A 282 12.74 11.28 -11.76
N ASN A 283 12.75 12.18 -12.74
CA ASN A 283 11.61 13.00 -13.08
C ASN A 283 10.79 12.31 -14.20
N ILE A 284 9.60 11.85 -13.84
CA ILE A 284 8.70 11.18 -14.77
C ILE A 284 8.19 12.15 -15.86
N SER A 285 7.76 11.61 -17.01
CA SER A 285 7.31 12.42 -18.15
C SER A 285 5.86 12.94 -17.97
N GLN A 286 5.12 13.08 -19.07
CA GLN A 286 3.76 13.62 -19.16
C GLN A 286 2.71 12.75 -18.46
N TYR A 287 2.92 11.43 -18.44
CA TYR A 287 1.88 10.47 -18.09
C TYR A 287 2.29 9.67 -16.86
N ALA A 288 1.46 9.74 -15.81
CA ALA A 288 1.59 8.90 -14.63
C ALA A 288 0.33 8.04 -14.47
N THR A 289 0.46 6.90 -13.80
CA THR A 289 -0.65 6.00 -13.52
C THR A 289 -0.74 5.72 -12.03
N VAL A 290 -1.96 5.69 -11.50
CA VAL A 290 -2.26 5.30 -10.11
C VAL A 290 -3.00 3.97 -10.12
N ASP A 291 -2.51 3.04 -9.31
CA ASP A 291 -3.10 1.70 -9.15
C ASP A 291 -2.68 1.10 -7.79
N GLU A 292 -3.28 -0.02 -7.40
CA GLU A 292 -2.89 -0.79 -6.22
C GLU A 292 -2.00 -2.01 -6.55
N MET A 293 -1.02 -2.25 -5.69
CA MET A 293 -0.17 -3.43 -5.68
C MET A 293 -0.42 -4.25 -4.42
N LEU A 294 -0.43 -5.58 -4.55
CA LEU A 294 -0.49 -6.49 -3.41
C LEU A 294 0.85 -7.21 -3.25
N VAL A 295 1.50 -7.02 -2.10
CA VAL A 295 2.69 -7.79 -1.72
C VAL A 295 2.23 -9.06 -0.99
N PRO A 296 2.38 -10.26 -1.57
CA PRO A 296 1.82 -11.49 -1.00
C PRO A 296 2.38 -11.79 0.39
N PHE A 297 1.49 -11.97 1.37
CA PHE A 297 1.86 -12.30 2.74
C PHE A 297 0.72 -13.05 3.43
N ARG A 298 1.06 -14.08 4.21
CA ARG A 298 0.10 -14.91 4.95
C ARG A 298 0.41 -15.06 6.44
N GLY A 299 1.40 -14.31 6.95
CA GLY A 299 1.71 -14.30 8.37
C GLY A 299 0.69 -13.49 9.17
N ARG A 300 0.83 -13.50 10.50
CA ARG A 300 -0.02 -12.72 11.40
C ARG A 300 0.40 -11.25 11.38
N PHE A 301 -0.30 -10.45 10.58
CA PHE A 301 -0.11 -9.00 10.56
C PHE A 301 -1.45 -8.28 10.44
N PHE A 302 -1.65 -7.25 11.27
CA PHE A 302 -2.97 -6.63 11.46
C PHE A 302 -3.41 -5.74 10.28
N LEU A 303 -2.50 -5.40 9.36
CA LEU A 303 -2.80 -4.67 8.12
C LEU A 303 -2.91 -5.59 6.89
N MET A 304 -3.00 -6.91 7.08
CA MET A 304 -3.19 -7.83 5.97
C MET A 304 -4.57 -7.63 5.33
N ILE A 305 -4.59 -7.52 4.01
CA ILE A 305 -5.79 -7.33 3.18
C ILE A 305 -6.08 -8.60 2.39
N TYR A 306 -7.36 -8.90 2.20
CA TYR A 306 -7.86 -9.90 1.27
C TYR A 306 -8.34 -9.25 -0.04
N MET A 307 -7.76 -9.66 -1.16
CA MET A 307 -8.12 -9.23 -2.53
C MET A 307 -8.49 -10.46 -3.37
N PRO A 308 -9.79 -10.81 -3.47
CA PRO A 308 -10.23 -12.06 -4.09
C PRO A 308 -9.84 -12.22 -5.56
N ASN A 309 -9.67 -11.13 -6.33
CA ASN A 309 -9.42 -11.20 -7.76
C ASN A 309 -7.92 -11.12 -8.11
N LYS A 310 -7.04 -10.87 -7.13
CA LYS A 310 -5.58 -10.91 -7.36
C LYS A 310 -5.06 -12.36 -7.28
N PRO A 311 -3.99 -12.72 -8.03
CA PRO A 311 -3.43 -14.08 -8.02
C PRO A 311 -3.01 -14.55 -6.63
N ALA A 312 -2.32 -13.68 -5.88
CA ALA A 312 -2.20 -13.82 -4.44
C ALA A 312 -3.40 -13.12 -3.81
N LYS A 313 -4.14 -13.83 -2.96
CA LYS A 313 -5.37 -13.27 -2.36
C LYS A 313 -5.15 -12.52 -1.05
N TYR A 314 -4.01 -12.75 -0.38
CA TYR A 314 -3.71 -12.15 0.92
C TYR A 314 -2.35 -11.48 0.88
N GLY A 315 -2.25 -10.29 1.46
CA GLY A 315 -1.00 -9.55 1.50
C GLY A 315 -1.10 -8.14 2.04
N LEU A 316 -0.03 -7.39 1.87
CA LEU A 316 0.02 -5.95 2.15
C LEU A 316 -0.43 -5.20 0.90
N LYS A 317 -1.41 -4.31 1.07
CA LYS A 317 -1.87 -3.42 -0.01
C LYS A 317 -0.98 -2.18 -0.04
N LEU A 318 -0.42 -1.90 -1.20
CA LEU A 318 0.32 -0.67 -1.50
C LEU A 318 -0.47 0.11 -2.56
N MET A 319 -0.52 1.42 -2.39
CA MET A 319 -1.07 2.34 -3.37
C MET A 319 0.09 3.00 -4.08
N CYS A 320 0.15 2.88 -5.40
CA CYS A 320 1.34 3.18 -6.19
C CYS A 320 1.03 4.26 -7.24
N LEU A 321 2.01 5.14 -7.45
CA LEU A 321 2.08 6.06 -8.58
C LEU A 321 3.32 5.72 -9.39
N CYS A 322 3.10 5.34 -10.65
CA CYS A 322 4.16 4.95 -11.57
C CYS A 322 4.18 5.83 -12.81
N HIS A 323 5.33 5.91 -13.47
CA HIS A 323 5.43 6.47 -14.80
C HIS A 323 4.72 5.56 -15.80
N ALA A 324 3.74 6.09 -16.54
CA ALA A 324 2.85 5.27 -17.35
C ALA A 324 3.56 4.59 -18.54
N GLU A 325 4.61 5.19 -19.07
CA GLU A 325 5.27 4.68 -20.29
C GLU A 325 6.29 3.57 -20.01
N ASN A 326 7.01 3.62 -18.88
CA ASN A 326 8.10 2.69 -18.60
C ASN A 326 7.99 1.96 -17.25
N GLY A 327 6.91 2.18 -16.50
CA GLY A 327 6.65 1.49 -15.23
C GLY A 327 7.53 1.94 -14.07
N TYR A 328 8.27 3.05 -14.18
CA TYR A 328 9.09 3.56 -13.09
C TYR A 328 8.26 3.85 -11.83
N PHE A 329 8.62 3.25 -10.71
CA PHE A 329 7.98 3.44 -9.41
C PHE A 329 8.35 4.82 -8.84
N TYR A 330 7.38 5.74 -8.76
CA TYR A 330 7.66 7.14 -8.42
C TYR A 330 7.22 7.49 -7.00
N ASN A 331 5.98 7.17 -6.61
CA ASN A 331 5.47 7.43 -5.27
C ASN A 331 4.62 6.25 -4.77
N CYS A 332 4.53 6.07 -3.46
CA CYS A 332 3.76 4.99 -2.87
C CYS A 332 3.48 5.22 -1.39
N TYR A 333 2.36 4.70 -0.90
CA TYR A 333 2.16 4.45 0.53
C TYR A 333 1.61 3.03 0.77
N ILE A 334 1.83 2.50 1.96
CA ILE A 334 1.25 1.24 2.41
C ILE A 334 -0.12 1.54 3.05
N TYR A 335 -1.15 0.82 2.63
CA TYR A 335 -2.49 0.97 3.21
C TYR A 335 -2.52 0.44 4.64
N CYS A 336 -2.91 1.31 5.58
CA CYS A 336 -2.86 1.07 7.02
C CYS A 336 -4.26 0.97 7.66
N GLY A 337 -5.25 0.55 6.86
CA GLY A 337 -6.65 0.54 7.21
C GLY A 337 -7.32 1.90 6.98
N LYS A 338 -8.57 2.01 7.44
CA LYS A 338 -9.43 3.17 7.24
C LYS A 338 -8.75 4.48 7.63
N GLY A 339 -8.78 5.45 6.72
CA GLY A 339 -8.22 6.80 6.88
C GLY A 339 -6.78 6.96 6.40
N SER A 340 -6.06 5.87 6.10
CA SER A 340 -4.67 5.95 5.63
C SER A 340 -4.53 6.61 4.25
N ASP A 341 -5.53 6.49 3.38
CA ASP A 341 -5.49 7.10 2.04
C ASP A 341 -5.41 8.63 2.09
N GLY A 342 -5.95 9.25 3.14
CA GLY A 342 -5.94 10.71 3.34
C GLY A 342 -4.96 11.20 4.40
N GLU A 343 -4.04 10.38 4.88
CA GLU A 343 -3.19 10.71 6.04
C GLU A 343 -2.37 11.99 5.86
N SER A 344 -1.84 12.20 4.65
CA SER A 344 -1.05 13.38 4.26
C SER A 344 -1.88 14.57 3.77
N LEU A 345 -3.21 14.46 3.78
CA LEU A 345 -4.13 15.47 3.25
C LEU A 345 -4.66 16.43 4.32
N THR A 346 -5.15 17.60 3.90
CA THR A 346 -5.81 18.55 4.81
C THR A 346 -7.16 18.03 5.30
N ASP A 347 -7.70 18.64 6.37
CA ASP A 347 -9.00 18.25 6.92
C ASP A 347 -10.16 18.48 5.94
N GLU A 348 -10.04 19.44 5.02
CA GLU A 348 -10.98 19.64 3.91
C GLU A 348 -10.87 18.53 2.87
N GLU A 349 -9.65 18.14 2.50
CA GLU A 349 -9.41 17.10 1.51
C GLU A 349 -9.82 15.71 2.02
N LYS A 350 -9.72 15.47 3.33
CA LYS A 350 -10.22 14.26 3.99
C LYS A 350 -11.75 14.11 3.92
N LYS A 351 -12.48 15.15 3.50
CA LYS A 351 -13.93 15.08 3.22
C LYS A 351 -14.24 14.53 1.83
N PHE A 352 -13.25 14.44 0.93
CA PHE A 352 -13.45 13.82 -0.38
C PHE A 352 -13.69 12.32 -0.26
N MET A 353 -14.14 11.70 -1.35
CA MET A 353 -14.27 10.25 -1.40
C MET A 353 -12.90 9.58 -1.20
N VAL A 354 -12.85 8.42 -0.54
CA VAL A 354 -11.59 7.67 -0.30
C VAL A 354 -10.75 7.46 -1.58
N PRO A 355 -11.33 7.08 -2.74
CA PRO A 355 -10.54 6.98 -3.97
C PRO A 355 -9.93 8.30 -4.43
N THR A 356 -10.65 9.41 -4.24
CA THR A 356 -10.12 10.76 -4.51
C THR A 356 -8.96 11.07 -3.58
N GLN A 357 -9.09 10.76 -2.28
CA GLN A 357 -8.02 10.97 -1.29
C GLN A 357 -6.74 10.21 -1.68
N ALA A 358 -6.86 8.93 -2.04
CA ALA A 358 -5.73 8.09 -2.45
C ALA A 358 -4.94 8.70 -3.63
N VAL A 359 -5.65 9.16 -4.67
CA VAL A 359 -5.01 9.80 -5.83
C VAL A 359 -4.39 11.14 -5.45
N LEU A 360 -5.06 11.96 -4.64
CA LEU A 360 -4.51 13.25 -4.21
C LEU A 360 -3.26 13.08 -3.37
N HIS A 361 -3.24 12.12 -2.43
CA HIS A 361 -2.08 11.77 -1.62
C HIS A 361 -0.89 11.42 -2.52
N LEU A 362 -1.07 10.47 -3.43
CA LEU A 362 0.01 10.03 -4.31
C LEU A 362 0.52 11.12 -5.26
N THR A 363 -0.37 12.00 -5.72
CA THR A 363 -0.04 13.01 -6.73
C THR A 363 0.51 14.31 -6.16
N GLN A 364 0.59 14.48 -4.84
CA GLN A 364 1.17 15.68 -4.19
C GLN A 364 2.50 16.14 -4.83
N PRO A 365 3.49 15.26 -5.10
CA PRO A 365 4.76 15.68 -5.69
C PRO A 365 4.65 16.12 -7.17
N LEU A 366 3.49 15.94 -7.80
CA LEU A 366 3.23 16.31 -9.21
C LEU A 366 2.36 17.56 -9.36
N HIS A 367 1.84 18.15 -8.28
CA HIS A 367 0.95 19.32 -8.38
C HIS A 367 1.65 20.49 -9.09
N GLY A 368 0.92 21.20 -9.95
CA GLY A 368 1.43 22.30 -10.79
C GLY A 368 2.27 21.87 -12.00
N SER A 369 2.46 20.56 -12.23
CA SER A 369 3.27 20.07 -13.34
C SER A 369 2.53 19.96 -14.68
N ASN A 370 1.20 20.07 -14.66
CA ASN A 370 0.29 19.85 -15.79
C ASN A 370 0.33 18.42 -16.37
N LYS A 371 0.91 17.45 -15.64
CA LYS A 371 0.93 16.04 -16.04
C LYS A 371 -0.48 15.43 -16.04
N ASN A 372 -0.63 14.37 -16.81
CA ASN A 372 -1.84 13.57 -16.86
C ASN A 372 -1.73 12.34 -15.97
N ILE A 373 -2.75 12.13 -15.15
CA ILE A 373 -2.92 10.97 -14.29
C ILE A 373 -3.91 10.00 -14.97
N THR A 374 -3.48 8.77 -15.16
CA THR A 374 -4.36 7.68 -15.59
C THR A 374 -4.73 6.83 -14.38
N CYS A 375 -6.00 6.47 -14.23
CA CYS A 375 -6.44 5.58 -13.16
C CYS A 375 -7.67 4.76 -13.59
N ASP A 376 -7.95 3.70 -12.85
CA ASP A 376 -9.06 2.79 -13.13
C ASP A 376 -10.43 3.36 -12.69
N ASN A 377 -11.48 2.54 -12.78
CA ASN A 377 -12.83 2.95 -12.41
C ASN A 377 -13.11 3.06 -10.92
N TRP A 378 -12.25 2.49 -10.07
CA TRP A 378 -12.37 2.63 -8.63
C TRP A 378 -11.96 4.05 -8.22
N PHE A 379 -10.90 4.57 -8.83
CA PHE A 379 -10.40 5.93 -8.60
C PHE A 379 -11.24 7.01 -9.28
N THR A 380 -11.65 6.80 -10.53
CA THR A 380 -12.15 7.88 -11.38
C THR A 380 -13.53 8.40 -10.93
N SER A 381 -13.61 9.70 -10.67
CA SER A 381 -14.85 10.43 -10.38
C SER A 381 -14.79 11.87 -10.90
N ILE A 382 -15.94 12.52 -11.08
CA ILE A 382 -15.96 13.96 -11.41
C ILE A 382 -15.29 14.79 -10.31
N GLN A 383 -15.52 14.45 -9.03
CA GLN A 383 -14.85 15.10 -7.89
C GLN A 383 -13.32 15.02 -8.01
N LEU A 384 -12.77 13.86 -8.37
CA LEU A 384 -11.34 13.69 -8.58
C LEU A 384 -10.84 14.55 -9.74
N ILE A 385 -11.56 14.56 -10.87
CA ILE A 385 -11.18 15.35 -12.05
C ILE A 385 -11.09 16.84 -11.72
N ASP A 386 -12.09 17.37 -11.00
CA ASP A 386 -12.10 18.78 -10.59
C ASP A 386 -10.98 19.08 -9.59
N ALA A 387 -10.73 18.18 -8.62
CA ALA A 387 -9.67 18.33 -7.64
C ALA A 387 -8.27 18.32 -8.28
N LEU A 388 -8.01 17.42 -9.23
CA LEU A 388 -6.75 17.36 -9.98
C LEU A 388 -6.57 18.60 -10.86
N LYS A 389 -7.64 19.06 -11.52
CA LYS A 389 -7.60 20.26 -12.36
C LYS A 389 -7.21 21.50 -11.56
N GLN A 390 -7.75 21.68 -10.36
CA GLN A 390 -7.37 22.77 -9.45
C GLN A 390 -5.89 22.73 -9.04
N ARG A 391 -5.28 21.54 -9.08
CA ARG A 391 -3.87 21.28 -8.75
C ARG A 391 -2.96 21.25 -9.99
N GLY A 392 -3.45 21.71 -11.15
CA GLY A 392 -2.68 21.72 -12.38
C GLY A 392 -2.30 20.31 -12.83
N LEU A 393 -3.25 19.38 -12.78
CA LEU A 393 -3.13 18.02 -13.31
C LEU A 393 -4.36 17.69 -14.15
N THR A 394 -4.21 16.80 -15.13
CA THR A 394 -5.32 16.25 -15.90
C THR A 394 -5.55 14.79 -15.54
N CYS A 395 -6.72 14.25 -15.87
CA CYS A 395 -7.08 12.88 -15.54
C CYS A 395 -7.70 12.18 -16.75
N VAL A 396 -7.31 10.92 -16.95
CA VAL A 396 -7.97 9.99 -17.86
C VAL A 396 -8.28 8.71 -17.09
N GLY A 397 -9.48 8.19 -17.26
CA GLY A 397 -9.86 6.96 -16.59
C GLY A 397 -11.23 6.48 -17.02
N THR A 398 -11.50 5.21 -16.76
CA THR A 398 -12.81 4.62 -16.96
C THR A 398 -13.74 5.03 -15.82
N VAL A 399 -15.03 5.25 -16.08
CA VAL A 399 -16.00 5.59 -15.03
C VAL A 399 -17.03 4.47 -14.90
N LYS A 400 -17.40 4.09 -13.67
CA LYS A 400 -18.47 3.11 -13.45
C LYS A 400 -19.81 3.66 -13.96
N LYS A 401 -20.58 2.81 -14.68
CA LYS A 401 -21.89 3.17 -15.29
C LYS A 401 -22.94 3.65 -14.28
N ASN A 402 -22.79 3.32 -13.00
CA ASN A 402 -23.74 3.65 -11.94
C ASN A 402 -23.55 5.07 -11.38
N LYS A 403 -22.49 5.79 -11.77
CA LYS A 403 -22.24 7.17 -11.35
C LYS A 403 -23.38 8.10 -11.76
N ARG A 404 -23.87 8.91 -10.81
CA ARG A 404 -25.07 9.74 -10.99
C ARG A 404 -24.85 10.88 -11.99
N GLU A 405 -23.59 11.22 -12.25
CA GLU A 405 -23.17 12.22 -13.23
C GLU A 405 -23.36 11.73 -14.67
N ILE A 406 -23.39 10.42 -14.92
CA ILE A 406 -23.48 9.85 -16.26
C ILE A 406 -24.93 9.99 -16.80
N PRO A 407 -25.12 10.60 -17.98
CA PRO A 407 -26.43 10.71 -18.61
C PRO A 407 -26.99 9.33 -19.03
N PRO A 408 -28.31 9.11 -18.94
CA PRO A 408 -28.94 7.88 -19.41
C PRO A 408 -28.63 7.53 -20.86
N GLU A 409 -28.42 8.53 -21.72
CA GLU A 409 -28.11 8.37 -23.14
C GLU A 409 -26.73 7.73 -23.38
N PHE A 410 -25.83 7.76 -22.40
CA PHE A 410 -24.49 7.16 -22.51
C PHE A 410 -24.48 5.69 -22.09
N LEU A 411 -25.55 5.22 -21.44
CA LEU A 411 -25.68 3.85 -20.97
C LEU A 411 -25.98 2.88 -22.12
N PRO A 412 -25.75 1.57 -21.94
CA PRO A 412 -26.07 0.57 -22.94
C PRO A 412 -27.57 0.60 -23.30
N ALA A 413 -27.87 0.69 -24.59
CA ALA A 413 -29.22 0.66 -25.13
C ALA A 413 -29.28 -0.30 -26.32
N LYS A 414 -30.35 -1.10 -26.43
CA LYS A 414 -30.54 -2.05 -27.55
C LYS A 414 -30.56 -1.38 -28.92
N THR A 415 -30.84 -0.08 -28.96
CA THR A 415 -30.92 0.74 -30.17
C THR A 415 -29.56 1.29 -30.60
N ARG A 416 -28.51 1.18 -29.78
CA ARG A 416 -27.17 1.65 -30.11
C ARG A 416 -26.49 0.62 -31.00
N GLN A 417 -26.04 1.04 -32.18
CA GLN A 417 -25.23 0.19 -33.04
C GLN A 417 -23.89 -0.12 -32.36
N GLU A 418 -23.46 -1.38 -32.44
CA GLU A 418 -22.11 -1.79 -32.08
C GLU A 418 -21.12 -1.09 -33.03
N GLY A 419 -20.03 -0.56 -32.47
CA GLY A 419 -19.05 0.25 -33.19
C GLY A 419 -17.63 -0.11 -32.86
#